data_AF-A0A8T9QD85-F1
#
_entry.id   AF-A0A8T9QD85-F1
#
_cell.length_a   1.000
_cell.length_b   1.000
_cell.length_c   1.000
_cell.angle_alpha   90.00
_cell.angle_beta   90.00
_cell.angle_gamma   90.00
#
_symmetry.space_group_name_H-M   'P 1'
#
loop_
_entity.id
_entity.type
_entity.pdbx_description
1 polymer ?
#
loop_
_entity_poly.entity_id
_entity_poly.type
_entity_poly.pdbx_seq_one_letter_code
_entity_poly.pdbx_strand_id
1 'polypeptide(L)'
;MVFSSTLFLFYFLPAFLLVYYLVPRLLKNAVALTASLLFYAWGGINFLALFLGSVVLNFYLIRLMDAALGWQKRIYLILSILLNVGMLFYFKYANFFLENVSVLNTALGGDGLTWEKVVLPIGISFFTFEKLTYSIDVYRGVNKPLRSFWTSCSTSCSFPR
;
A
#
# COMPACT_ATOMS: atom_id res chain seq x y z
N MET A 1 11.98 -7.39 -4.26
CA MET A 1 13.42 -7.05 -4.19
C MET A 1 13.57 -5.80 -3.35
N VAL A 2 14.62 -5.65 -2.54
CA VAL A 2 14.86 -4.37 -1.85
C VAL A 2 15.39 -3.34 -2.86
N PHE A 3 15.02 -2.07 -2.72
CA PHE A 3 15.49 -0.96 -3.57
C PHE A 3 17.01 -0.85 -3.68
N SER A 4 17.73 -1.23 -2.62
CA SER A 4 19.19 -1.23 -2.56
C SER A 4 19.83 -2.49 -3.13
N SER A 5 19.05 -3.42 -3.69
CA SER A 5 19.59 -4.65 -4.26
C SER A 5 20.32 -4.39 -5.57
N THR A 6 21.47 -5.04 -5.76
CA THR A 6 22.20 -5.04 -7.03
C THR A 6 21.34 -5.52 -8.21
N LEU A 7 20.43 -6.49 -7.97
CA LEU A 7 19.46 -6.95 -8.97
C LEU A 7 18.50 -5.84 -9.40
N PHE A 8 18.04 -5.01 -8.44
CA PHE A 8 17.16 -3.90 -8.77
C PHE A 8 17.90 -2.84 -9.59
N LEU A 9 19.10 -2.45 -9.13
CA LEU A 9 19.83 -1.31 -9.68
C LEU A 9 20.43 -1.60 -11.08
N PHE A 10 20.94 -2.81 -11.30
CA PHE A 10 21.62 -3.16 -12.56
C PHE A 10 20.77 -3.93 -13.57
N TYR A 11 19.66 -4.54 -13.16
CA TYR A 11 18.79 -5.28 -14.09
C TYR A 11 17.41 -4.65 -14.20
N PHE A 12 16.69 -4.54 -13.08
CA PHE A 12 15.29 -4.09 -13.11
C PHE A 12 15.15 -2.64 -13.56
N LEU A 13 15.93 -1.71 -12.98
CA LEU A 13 15.87 -0.29 -13.29
C LEU A 13 16.24 0.03 -14.75
N PRO A 14 17.38 -0.45 -15.30
CA PRO A 14 17.71 -0.18 -16.70
C PRO A 14 16.73 -0.85 -17.68
N ALA A 15 16.24 -2.06 -17.39
CA ALA A 15 15.20 -2.70 -18.19
C ALA A 15 13.89 -1.89 -18.17
N PHE A 16 13.46 -1.43 -16.99
CA PHE A 16 12.29 -0.57 -16.85
C PHE A 16 12.44 0.73 -17.66
N LEU A 17 13.57 1.42 -17.53
CA LEU A 17 13.82 2.67 -18.25
C LEU A 17 13.83 2.44 -19.77
N LEU A 18 14.47 1.38 -20.25
CA LEU A 18 14.45 1.02 -21.68
C LEU A 18 13.02 0.87 -22.19
N VAL A 19 12.20 0.04 -21.53
CA VAL A 19 10.80 -0.17 -21.93
C VAL A 19 9.99 1.13 -21.82
N TYR A 20 10.20 1.91 -20.77
CA TYR A 20 9.49 3.18 -20.55
C TYR A 20 9.79 4.23 -21.63
N TYR A 21 11.03 4.30 -22.13
CA TYR A 21 11.42 5.21 -23.20
C TYR A 21 11.04 4.72 -24.59
N LEU A 22 11.00 3.41 -24.84
CA LEU A 22 10.63 2.82 -26.12
C LEU A 22 9.12 2.87 -26.40
N VAL A 23 8.29 2.92 -25.35
CA VAL A 23 6.83 2.82 -25.46
C VAL A 23 6.17 4.19 -25.72
N PRO A 24 5.13 4.26 -26.59
CA PRO A 24 4.43 5.50 -26.90
C PRO A 24 3.78 6.13 -25.66
N ARG A 25 3.60 7.46 -25.67
CA ARG A 25 3.09 8.26 -24.52
C ARG A 25 1.81 7.69 -23.89
N LEU A 26 0.94 7.09 -24.69
CA LEU A 26 -0.33 6.48 -24.25
C LEU A 26 -0.14 5.28 -23.31
N LEU A 27 0.93 4.50 -23.50
CA LEU A 27 1.19 3.25 -22.78
C LEU A 27 2.19 3.41 -21.63
N LYS A 28 2.82 4.59 -21.48
CA LYS A 28 3.81 4.85 -20.42
C LYS A 28 3.26 4.62 -19.02
N ASN A 29 2.01 5.02 -18.77
CA ASN A 29 1.35 4.80 -17.48
C ASN A 29 1.10 3.31 -17.22
N ALA A 30 0.75 2.55 -18.26
CA ALA A 30 0.56 1.11 -18.15
C ALA A 30 1.90 0.41 -17.85
N VAL A 31 2.98 0.78 -18.55
CA VAL A 31 4.33 0.24 -18.29
C VAL A 31 4.77 0.56 -16.86
N ALA A 32 4.60 1.80 -16.41
CA ALA A 32 4.94 2.19 -15.04
C ALA A 32 4.15 1.38 -14.00
N LEU A 33 2.84 1.24 -14.18
CA LEU A 33 1.99 0.47 -13.28
C LEU A 33 2.39 -1.01 -13.28
N THR A 34 2.66 -1.60 -14.44
CA THR A 34 3.04 -3.02 -14.56
C THR A 34 4.40 -3.27 -13.90
N ALA A 35 5.37 -2.38 -14.10
CA ALA A 35 6.67 -2.45 -13.45
C ALA A 35 6.54 -2.32 -11.93
N SER A 36 5.74 -1.38 -11.42
CA SER A 36 5.45 -1.27 -9.99
C SER A 36 4.82 -2.55 -9.44
N LEU A 37 3.80 -3.10 -10.10
CA LEU A 37 3.17 -4.36 -9.69
C LEU A 37 4.16 -5.51 -9.66
N LEU A 38 5.03 -5.65 -10.68
CA LEU A 38 6.05 -6.70 -10.71
C LEU A 38 7.06 -6.54 -9.58
N PHE A 39 7.47 -5.31 -9.28
CA PHE A 39 8.37 -5.02 -8.15
C PHE A 39 7.73 -5.39 -6.81
N TYR A 40 6.45 -5.04 -6.61
CA TYR A 40 5.68 -5.42 -5.42
C TYR A 40 5.45 -6.93 -5.34
N ALA A 41 5.11 -7.59 -6.45
CA ALA A 41 4.88 -9.04 -6.52
C ALA A 41 6.15 -9.82 -6.13
N TRP A 42 7.33 -9.31 -6.48
CA TRP A 42 8.60 -9.88 -6.03
C TRP A 42 8.77 -9.83 -4.51
N GLY A 43 8.22 -8.81 -3.84
CA GLY A 43 8.22 -8.73 -2.37
C GLY A 43 7.31 -9.76 -1.69
N GLY A 44 6.39 -10.38 -2.44
CA GLY A 44 5.50 -11.43 -2.00
C GLY A 44 4.08 -11.24 -2.55
N ILE A 45 3.54 -12.27 -3.18
CA ILE A 45 2.25 -12.19 -3.89
C ILE A 45 1.06 -11.97 -2.96
N ASN A 46 1.14 -12.47 -1.72
CA ASN A 46 0.13 -12.28 -0.69
C ASN A 46 0.00 -10.79 -0.31
N PHE A 47 1.12 -10.07 -0.24
CA PHE A 47 1.11 -8.64 0.03
C PHE A 47 0.57 -7.82 -1.14
N LEU A 48 0.82 -8.26 -2.37
CA LEU A 48 0.24 -7.66 -3.57
C LEU A 48 -1.29 -7.71 -3.53
N ALA A 49 -1.86 -8.89 -3.22
CA ALA A 49 -3.30 -9.07 -3.11
C ALA A 49 -3.90 -8.16 -2.03
N LEU A 50 -3.25 -8.08 -0.86
CA LEU A 50 -3.69 -7.25 0.25
C LEU A 50 -3.56 -5.74 -0.06
N PHE A 51 -2.50 -5.35 -0.77
CA PHE A 51 -2.34 -3.98 -1.28
C PHE A 51 -3.43 -3.62 -2.28
N LEU A 52 -3.69 -4.48 -3.27
CA LEU A 52 -4.74 -4.27 -4.27
C LEU A 52 -6.12 -4.20 -3.60
N GLY A 53 -6.39 -5.09 -2.65
CA GLY A 53 -7.62 -5.05 -1.84
C GLY A 53 -7.75 -3.72 -1.08
N SER A 54 -6.67 -3.22 -0.48
CA SER A 54 -6.62 -1.90 0.18
C SER A 54 -6.90 -0.75 -0.79
N VAL A 55 -6.37 -0.79 -2.03
CA VAL A 55 -6.66 0.22 -3.07
C VAL A 55 -8.13 0.18 -3.45
N VAL A 56 -8.69 -1.02 -3.68
CA VAL A 56 -10.10 -1.20 -4.03
C VAL A 56 -11.00 -0.66 -2.93
N LEU A 57 -10.76 -1.05 -1.68
CA LEU A 57 -11.56 -0.59 -0.53
C LEU A 57 -11.47 0.94 -0.36
N ASN A 58 -10.28 1.53 -0.43
CA ASN A 58 -10.13 2.99 -0.39
C ASN A 58 -10.89 3.68 -1.54
N PHE A 59 -10.82 3.13 -2.76
CA PHE A 59 -11.52 3.69 -3.91
C PHE A 59 -13.03 3.75 -3.68
N TYR A 60 -13.63 2.67 -3.16
CA TYR A 60 -15.06 2.66 -2.83
C TYR A 60 -15.40 3.59 -1.66
N LEU A 61 -14.58 3.59 -0.60
CA LEU A 61 -14.80 4.46 0.57
C LEU A 61 -14.77 5.94 0.19
N ILE A 62 -13.82 6.35 -0.66
CA ILE A 62 -13.69 7.74 -1.11
C ILE A 62 -14.88 8.13 -2.00
N ARG A 63 -15.38 7.22 -2.84
CA ARG A 63 -16.55 7.47 -3.67
C ARG A 63 -17.85 7.56 -2.86
N LEU A 64 -18.01 6.70 -1.86
CA LEU A 64 -19.12 6.78 -0.91
C LEU A 64 -19.03 8.07 -0.07
N MET A 65 -17.83 8.48 0.33
CA MET A 65 -17.59 9.73 1.04
C MET A 65 -17.98 10.96 0.23
N ASP A 66 -17.75 10.96 -1.09
CA ASP A 66 -18.13 12.06 -1.97
C ASP A 66 -19.66 12.15 -2.18
N ALA A 67 -20.33 11.00 -2.25
CA ALA A 67 -21.78 10.93 -2.36
C ALA A 67 -22.51 11.20 -1.02
N ALA A 68 -21.80 11.14 0.10
CA ALA A 68 -22.36 11.30 1.44
C ALA A 68 -22.48 12.78 1.86
N LEU A 69 -23.55 13.08 2.59
CA LEU A 69 -23.83 14.42 3.13
C LEU A 69 -23.71 14.44 4.65
N GLY A 70 -23.18 15.54 5.20
CA GLY A 70 -23.10 15.77 6.64
C GLY A 70 -22.24 14.74 7.39
N TRP A 71 -22.80 14.14 8.45
CA TRP A 71 -22.07 13.28 9.40
C TRP A 71 -21.54 11.97 8.77
N GLN A 72 -22.23 11.44 7.75
CA GLN A 72 -21.82 10.21 7.06
C GLN A 72 -20.46 10.36 6.38
N LYS A 73 -20.17 11.55 5.83
CA LYS A 73 -18.87 11.88 5.22
C LYS A 73 -17.72 11.68 6.21
N ARG A 74 -17.94 12.05 7.47
CA ARG A 74 -16.96 11.91 8.56
C ARG A 74 -16.73 10.45 8.93
N ILE A 75 -17.75 9.60 8.87
CA ILE A 75 -17.61 8.16 9.10
C ILE A 75 -16.74 7.51 8.04
N TYR A 76 -16.99 7.80 6.77
CA TYR A 76 -16.19 7.23 5.68
C TYR A 76 -14.72 7.67 5.75
N LEU A 77 -14.45 8.92 6.16
CA LEU A 77 -13.10 9.38 6.45
C LEU A 77 -12.47 8.56 7.59
N ILE A 78 -13.15 8.44 8.73
CA ILE A 78 -12.61 7.71 9.90
C ILE A 78 -12.35 6.25 9.53
N LEU A 79 -13.27 5.61 8.79
CA LEU A 79 -13.13 4.23 8.35
C LEU A 79 -11.93 4.06 7.40
N SER A 80 -11.74 4.99 6.45
CA SER A 80 -10.57 5.04 5.58
C SER A 80 -9.27 5.19 6.37
N ILE A 81 -9.24 6.10 7.34
CA ILE A 81 -8.06 6.30 8.19
C ILE A 81 -7.76 5.04 9.02
N LEU A 82 -8.77 4.46 9.67
CA LEU A 82 -8.60 3.24 10.48
C LEU A 82 -8.11 2.06 9.64
N LEU A 83 -8.60 1.90 8.42
CA LEU A 83 -8.16 0.83 7.52
C LEU A 83 -6.70 1.01 7.13
N ASN A 84 -6.30 2.20 6.70
CA ASN A 84 -4.93 2.48 6.28
C ASN A 84 -3.94 2.41 7.46
N VAL A 85 -4.25 3.07 8.59
CA VAL A 85 -3.40 3.07 9.79
C VAL A 85 -3.36 1.68 10.43
N GLY A 86 -4.49 0.97 10.49
CA GLY A 86 -4.56 -0.39 11.03
C GLY A 86 -3.71 -1.37 10.21
N MET A 87 -3.75 -1.26 8.88
CA MET A 87 -2.88 -2.04 8.00
C MET A 87 -1.40 -1.74 8.26
N LEU A 88 -1.01 -0.46 8.33
CA LEU A 88 0.36 -0.08 8.64
C LEU A 88 0.81 -0.57 10.02
N PHE A 89 -0.07 -0.47 11.02
CA PHE A 89 0.21 -0.93 12.36
C PHE A 89 0.42 -2.44 12.39
N TYR A 90 -0.45 -3.22 11.74
CA TYR A 90 -0.31 -4.66 11.62
C TYR A 90 1.06 -5.05 11.03
N PHE A 91 1.43 -4.54 9.85
CA PHE A 91 2.71 -4.93 9.25
C PHE A 91 3.93 -4.45 10.01
N LYS A 92 3.87 -3.26 10.61
CA LYS A 92 5.03 -2.66 11.27
C LYS A 92 5.26 -3.19 12.69
N TYR A 93 4.17 -3.44 13.43
CA TYR A 93 4.24 -3.76 14.85
C TYR A 93 3.83 -5.19 15.18
N ALA A 94 3.23 -5.96 14.27
CA ALA A 94 2.86 -7.36 14.56
C ALA A 94 4.05 -8.12 15.14
N ASN A 95 5.19 -8.21 14.43
CA ASN A 95 6.35 -8.95 14.93
C ASN A 95 6.81 -8.50 16.32
N PHE A 96 6.77 -7.20 16.61
CA PHE A 96 7.14 -6.67 17.93
C PHE A 96 6.16 -7.12 19.01
N PHE A 97 4.85 -6.96 18.80
CA PHE A 97 3.84 -7.40 19.77
C PHE A 97 3.90 -8.89 20.01
N LEU A 98 4.06 -9.63 18.91
CA LEU A 98 4.28 -11.05 18.94
C LEU A 98 5.51 -11.35 19.82
N GLU A 99 6.72 -10.92 19.46
CA GLU A 99 7.93 -11.20 20.25
C GLU A 99 7.76 -10.90 21.76
N ASN A 100 7.15 -9.76 22.13
CA ASN A 100 6.86 -9.45 23.54
C ASN A 100 5.90 -10.45 24.22
N VAL A 101 4.84 -10.87 23.52
CA VAL A 101 3.91 -11.89 24.04
C VAL A 101 4.61 -13.24 24.20
N SER A 102 5.51 -13.64 23.28
CA SER A 102 6.29 -14.87 23.50
C SER A 102 7.19 -14.78 24.72
N VAL A 103 7.88 -13.64 24.92
CA VAL A 103 8.75 -13.45 26.08
C VAL A 103 7.95 -13.55 27.38
N LEU A 104 6.78 -12.89 27.44
CA LEU A 104 5.88 -12.99 28.59
C LEU A 104 5.35 -14.41 28.82
N ASN A 105 4.98 -15.13 27.75
CA ASN A 105 4.48 -16.50 27.86
C ASN A 105 5.56 -17.45 28.40
N THR A 106 6.80 -17.31 27.90
CA THR A 106 7.94 -18.09 28.40
C THR A 106 8.31 -17.73 29.85
N ALA A 107 8.17 -16.46 30.24
CA ALA A 107 8.37 -16.03 31.63
C ALA A 107 7.30 -16.58 32.59
N LEU A 108 6.10 -16.87 32.10
CA LEU A 108 5.00 -17.49 32.85
C LEU A 108 5.04 -19.03 32.82
N GLY A 109 6.09 -19.63 32.24
CA GLY A 109 6.27 -21.09 32.17
C GLY A 109 5.52 -21.78 31.03
N GLY A 110 4.97 -21.03 30.07
CA GLY A 110 4.40 -21.55 28.84
C GLY A 110 5.44 -21.76 27.74
N ASP A 111 5.13 -22.60 26.75
CA ASP A 111 6.00 -22.81 25.60
C ASP A 111 6.15 -21.55 24.74
N GLY A 112 7.33 -21.42 24.10
CA GLY A 112 7.59 -20.33 23.17
C GLY A 112 6.63 -20.40 21.98
N LEU A 113 5.88 -19.32 21.74
CA LEU A 113 5.03 -19.20 20.56
C LEU A 113 5.92 -19.29 19.31
N THR A 114 5.69 -20.31 18.48
CA THR A 114 6.29 -20.42 17.16
C THR A 114 5.34 -19.76 16.16
N TRP A 115 5.86 -18.77 15.46
CA TRP A 115 5.09 -17.91 14.57
C TRP A 115 5.96 -17.48 13.41
N GLU A 116 5.31 -17.40 12.26
CA GLU A 116 5.92 -16.96 11.04
C GLU A 116 6.04 -15.44 11.08
N LYS A 117 7.29 -14.93 10.98
CA LYS A 117 7.55 -13.51 11.00
C LYS A 117 6.82 -12.85 9.83
N VAL A 118 5.99 -11.86 10.14
CA VAL A 118 5.29 -11.06 9.14
C VAL A 118 6.34 -10.28 8.35
N VAL A 119 6.61 -10.68 7.11
CA VAL A 119 7.53 -9.96 6.24
C VAL A 119 6.88 -8.64 5.84
N LEU A 120 7.58 -7.52 6.05
CA LEU A 120 7.06 -6.22 5.67
C LEU A 120 7.13 -6.04 4.15
N PRO A 121 6.02 -5.70 3.48
CA PRO A 121 6.09 -5.29 2.09
C PRO A 121 6.83 -3.96 1.98
N ILE A 122 7.81 -3.95 1.08
CA ILE A 122 8.60 -2.77 0.74
C ILE A 122 7.66 -1.64 0.31
N GLY A 123 7.83 -0.44 0.88
CA GLY A 123 7.04 0.73 0.50
C GLY A 123 5.64 0.82 1.12
N ILE A 124 5.30 -0.02 2.10
CA ILE A 124 3.99 0.03 2.77
C ILE A 124 3.65 1.36 3.41
N SER A 125 4.63 1.97 4.09
CA SER A 125 4.42 3.27 4.69
C SER A 125 4.12 4.34 3.64
N PHE A 126 4.85 4.34 2.52
CA PHE A 126 4.69 5.33 1.46
C PHE A 126 3.28 5.31 0.88
N PHE A 127 2.82 4.16 0.37
CA PHE A 127 1.49 4.07 -0.23
C PHE A 127 0.38 4.31 0.79
N THR A 128 0.59 3.96 2.07
CA THR A 128 -0.41 4.19 3.11
C THR A 128 -0.56 5.68 3.38
N PHE A 129 0.56 6.41 3.51
CA PHE A 129 0.52 7.86 3.71
C PHE A 129 -0.03 8.61 2.50
N GLU A 130 0.23 8.13 1.28
CA GLU A 130 -0.35 8.70 0.07
C GLU A 130 -1.87 8.50 0.03
N LYS A 131 -2.36 7.28 0.34
CA LYS A 131 -3.81 7.00 0.48
C LYS A 131 -4.47 7.84 1.57
N LEU A 132 -3.82 7.98 2.72
CA LEU A 132 -4.31 8.80 3.83
C LEU A 132 -4.42 10.28 3.43
N THR A 133 -3.36 10.84 2.85
CA THR A 133 -3.34 12.22 2.36
C THR A 133 -4.45 12.43 1.34
N TYR A 134 -4.57 11.52 0.36
CA TYR A 134 -5.60 11.60 -0.66
C TYR A 134 -7.02 11.54 -0.07
N SER A 135 -7.28 10.64 0.87
CA SER A 135 -8.59 10.54 1.55
C SER A 135 -8.93 11.82 2.34
N ILE A 136 -7.94 12.44 2.99
CA ILE A 136 -8.13 13.69 3.73
C ILE A 136 -8.39 14.86 2.76
N ASP A 137 -7.70 14.91 1.64
CA ASP A 137 -7.87 15.96 0.63
C ASP A 137 -9.26 15.92 0.00
N VAL A 138 -9.78 14.74 -0.31
CA VAL A 138 -11.16 14.59 -0.82
C VAL A 138 -12.19 14.97 0.25
N TYR A 139 -11.94 14.62 1.51
CA TYR A 139 -12.80 15.05 2.61
C TYR A 139 -12.86 16.59 2.74
N ARG A 140 -11.70 17.25 2.63
CA ARG A 140 -11.56 18.72 2.66
C ARG A 140 -12.05 19.41 1.39
N GLY A 141 -12.34 18.67 0.33
CA GLY A 141 -12.76 19.22 -0.96
C GLY A 141 -11.62 19.87 -1.76
N VAL A 142 -10.36 19.61 -1.39
CA VAL A 142 -9.17 20.08 -2.11
C VAL A 142 -9.04 19.34 -3.44
N ASN A 143 -9.29 18.02 -3.42
CA ASN A 143 -9.23 17.14 -4.58
C ASN A 143 -10.59 16.46 -4.82
N LYS A 144 -10.94 16.22 -6.09
CA LYS A 144 -12.10 15.41 -6.45
C LYS A 144 -11.77 13.91 -6.40
N PRO A 145 -12.75 13.03 -6.16
CA PRO A 145 -12.55 11.59 -6.29
C PRO A 145 -12.02 11.23 -7.68
N LEU A 146 -11.06 10.33 -7.74
CA LEU A 146 -10.55 9.82 -9.01
C LEU A 146 -11.68 9.05 -9.72
N ARG A 147 -11.88 9.33 -11.02
CA ARG A 147 -12.99 8.78 -11.82
C ARG A 147 -12.79 7.33 -12.23
N SER A 148 -11.54 6.84 -12.27
CA SER A 148 -11.19 5.49 -12.71
C SER A 148 -10.32 4.79 -11.68
N PHE A 149 -10.64 3.51 -11.43
CA PHE A 149 -9.86 2.62 -10.59
C PHE A 149 -8.41 2.51 -11.08
N TRP A 150 -8.21 2.47 -12.40
CA TRP A 150 -6.86 2.41 -13.00
C TRP A 150 -6.01 3.62 -12.63
N THR A 151 -6.63 4.80 -12.59
CA THR A 151 -5.94 6.03 -12.18
C THR A 151 -5.61 5.98 -10.69
N SER A 152 -6.51 5.49 -9.84
CA SER A 152 -6.26 5.32 -8.40
C SER A 152 -5.14 4.31 -8.11
N CYS A 153 -5.13 3.20 -8.84
CA CYS A 153 -4.08 2.20 -8.79
C CYS A 153 -2.75 2.78 -9.27
N SER A 154 -2.74 3.52 -10.38
CA SER A 154 -1.54 4.17 -10.93
C SER A 154 -0.94 5.16 -9.94
N THR A 155 -1.76 6.02 -9.31
CA THR A 155 -1.29 6.96 -8.29
C THR A 155 -0.74 6.22 -7.08
N SER A 156 -1.46 5.24 -6.54
CA SER A 156 -1.01 4.46 -5.37
C SER A 156 0.22 3.60 -5.62
N CYS A 157 0.47 3.20 -6.88
CA CYS A 157 1.62 2.39 -7.29
C CYS A 157 2.77 3.24 -7.84
N SER A 158 2.59 4.55 -7.97
CA SER A 158 3.65 5.42 -8.47
C SER A 158 4.81 5.38 -7.46
N PHE A 159 5.99 5.03 -7.94
CA PHE A 159 7.20 5.00 -7.11
C PHE A 159 7.36 6.33 -6.35
N PRO A 160 7.92 6.30 -5.12
CA PRO A 160 8.22 7.53 -4.40
C PRO A 160 9.07 8.44 -5.29
N ARG A 161 8.56 9.67 -5.50
CA ARG A 161 9.33 10.76 -6.09
C ARG A 161 10.43 11.17 -5.12
#